data_AF-A0A3B0VFH0-F1
#
_entry.id   AF-A0A3B0VFH0-F1
#
_cell.length_a   1.000
_cell.length_b   1.000
_cell.length_c   1.000
_cell.angle_alpha   90.00
_cell.angle_beta   90.00
_cell.angle_gamma   90.00
#
_symmetry.space_group_name_H-M   'P 1'
#
loop_
_entity.id
_entity.type
_entity.pdbx_description
1 polymer ?
#
loop_
_entity_poly.entity_id
_entity_poly.type
_entity_poly.pdbx_seq_one_letter_code
_entity_poly.pdbx_strand_id
1 'polypeptide(L)'
;MAALAALAAYNVLLYRYTGQESVVVGSPVANRNRAEVEGLVGFFVNSLPLHTDLSGAPSFRQLLQRVKEAALGAYDHQDVPFEKLVEELQPERSLNTNPIFQTLFALETAVRPPLQLNGVENGRSLEVDFGATKFDLSLSLTDQKDGLVGSFIYNIDLFEPETLARMAGHFQTLLAAMVANPDQSHCRKASPANCTSAVT
;
A
#
# COMPACT_ATOMS: atom_id res chain seq x y z
N MET A 1 6.66 -11.32 -5.14
CA MET A 1 6.54 -10.54 -6.40
C MET A 1 5.23 -9.76 -6.49
N ALA A 2 4.08 -10.38 -6.19
CA ALA A 2 2.77 -9.70 -6.23
C ALA A 2 2.71 -8.41 -5.38
N ALA A 3 3.28 -8.42 -4.17
CA ALA A 3 3.30 -7.24 -3.30
C ALA A 3 4.03 -6.02 -3.90
N LEU A 4 5.22 -6.21 -4.47
CA LEU A 4 5.98 -5.11 -5.08
C LEU A 4 5.28 -4.55 -6.32
N ALA A 5 4.66 -5.42 -7.13
CA ALA A 5 3.90 -4.99 -8.30
C ALA A 5 2.64 -4.20 -7.90
N ALA A 6 1.92 -4.66 -6.87
CA ALA A 6 0.75 -3.96 -6.34
C ALA A 6 1.12 -2.60 -5.72
N LEU A 7 2.22 -2.53 -4.97
CA LEU A 7 2.74 -1.27 -4.43
C LEU A 7 3.18 -0.31 -5.56
N ALA A 8 3.85 -0.82 -6.59
CA ALA A 8 4.23 -0.01 -7.75
C ALA A 8 2.99 0.54 -8.48
N ALA A 9 1.95 -0.28 -8.70
CA ALA A 9 0.68 0.16 -9.26
C ALA A 9 0.01 1.24 -8.39
N TYR A 10 0.09 1.08 -7.06
CA TYR A 10 -0.47 2.03 -6.11
C TYR A 10 0.28 3.37 -6.16
N ASN A 11 1.60 3.36 -6.23
CA ASN A 11 2.42 4.56 -6.38
C ASN A 11 2.10 5.31 -7.69
N VAL A 12 1.89 4.57 -8.80
CA VAL A 12 1.45 5.18 -10.07
C VAL A 12 0.05 5.78 -9.94
N LEU A 13 -0.88 5.09 -9.26
CA LEU A 13 -2.22 5.61 -9.00
C LEU A 13 -2.14 6.94 -8.23
N LEU A 14 -1.37 6.98 -7.14
CA LEU A 14 -1.16 8.19 -6.33
C LEU A 14 -0.53 9.32 -7.16
N TYR A 15 0.50 9.03 -7.98
CA TYR A 15 1.07 10.00 -8.92
C TYR A 15 0.01 10.55 -9.88
N ARG A 16 -0.86 9.69 -10.43
CA ARG A 16 -1.92 10.13 -11.35
C ARG A 16 -2.94 11.02 -10.67
N TYR A 17 -3.22 10.85 -9.39
CA TYR A 17 -4.19 11.71 -8.68
C TYR A 17 -3.56 13.00 -8.14
N THR A 18 -2.34 12.92 -7.61
CA THR A 18 -1.68 14.03 -6.91
C THR A 18 -0.76 14.87 -7.81
N GLY A 19 -0.26 14.28 -8.91
CA GLY A 19 0.81 14.86 -9.73
C GLY A 19 2.20 14.83 -9.07
N GLN A 20 2.34 14.26 -7.87
CA GLN A 20 3.61 14.22 -7.14
C GLN A 20 4.52 13.13 -7.68
N GLU A 21 5.69 13.51 -8.16
CA GLU A 21 6.71 12.57 -8.67
C GLU A 21 7.46 11.84 -7.54
N SER A 22 7.30 12.24 -6.28
CA SER A 22 7.90 11.58 -5.11
C SER A 22 6.80 11.24 -4.12
N VAL A 23 6.60 9.95 -3.83
CA VAL A 23 5.55 9.47 -2.92
C VAL A 23 6.16 8.69 -1.76
N VAL A 24 5.58 8.85 -0.57
CA VAL A 24 5.91 8.03 0.61
C VAL A 24 4.64 7.31 1.04
N VAL A 25 4.70 5.98 1.06
CA VAL A 25 3.58 5.12 1.47
C VAL A 25 4.02 4.33 2.70
N GLY A 26 3.21 4.34 3.75
CA GLY A 26 3.47 3.49 4.91
C GLY A 26 3.12 2.04 4.63
N SER A 27 3.93 1.10 5.10
CA SER A 27 3.61 -0.32 5.05
C SER A 27 3.81 -0.96 6.43
N PRO A 28 2.78 -1.61 7.00
CA PRO A 28 2.91 -2.27 8.29
C PRO A 28 3.76 -3.53 8.15
N VAL A 29 4.64 -3.77 9.11
CA VAL A 29 5.40 -5.01 9.26
C VAL A 29 5.12 -5.62 10.62
N ALA A 30 4.94 -6.94 10.68
CA ALA A 30 4.65 -7.64 11.93
C ALA A 30 5.78 -7.53 12.96
N ASN A 31 7.02 -7.29 12.49
CA ASN A 31 8.24 -7.18 13.29
C ASN A 31 8.47 -8.38 14.23
N ARG A 32 8.05 -9.58 13.81
CA ARG A 32 8.24 -10.85 14.53
C ARG A 32 9.41 -11.63 13.94
N ASN A 33 10.56 -10.97 13.82
CA ASN A 33 11.72 -11.49 13.09
C ASN A 33 12.58 -12.47 13.91
N ARG A 34 12.20 -12.72 15.17
CA ARG A 34 12.92 -13.61 16.08
C ARG A 34 11.96 -14.65 16.66
N ALA A 35 12.41 -15.90 16.74
CA ALA A 35 11.58 -17.03 17.18
C ALA A 35 11.02 -16.82 18.60
N GLU A 36 11.74 -16.10 19.45
CA GLU A 36 11.38 -15.81 20.83
C GLU A 36 10.14 -14.91 20.94
N VAL A 37 9.85 -14.09 19.92
CA VAL A 37 8.72 -13.15 19.92
C VAL A 37 7.56 -13.59 19.02
N GLU A 38 7.75 -14.63 18.21
CA GLU A 38 6.75 -15.10 17.25
C GLU A 38 5.44 -15.52 17.93
N GLY A 39 5.55 -16.24 19.05
CA GLY A 39 4.41 -16.75 19.82
C GLY A 39 3.89 -15.82 20.92
N LEU A 40 4.46 -14.62 21.07
CA LEU A 40 4.09 -13.71 22.16
C LEU A 40 2.84 -12.89 21.83
N VAL A 41 2.03 -12.67 22.86
CA VAL A 41 0.92 -11.70 22.83
C VAL A 41 1.49 -10.32 23.17
N GLY A 42 1.44 -9.39 22.22
CA GLY A 42 1.95 -8.03 22.37
C GLY A 42 1.84 -7.21 21.08
N PHE A 43 2.06 -5.90 21.17
CA PHE A 43 2.07 -4.99 20.03
C PHE A 43 3.48 -4.91 19.43
N PHE A 44 3.71 -5.69 18.37
CA PHE A 44 5.00 -5.75 17.67
C PHE A 44 4.99 -5.01 16.33
N VAL A 45 3.81 -4.67 15.80
CA VAL A 45 3.69 -4.06 14.46
C VAL A 45 4.46 -2.75 14.41
N ASN A 46 5.36 -2.64 13.43
CA ASN A 46 6.05 -1.40 13.09
C ASN A 46 5.52 -0.88 11.73
N SER A 47 5.70 0.41 11.45
CA SER A 47 5.31 1.01 10.17
C SER A 47 6.54 1.50 9.42
N LEU A 48 6.76 0.98 8.22
CA LEU A 48 7.88 1.36 7.37
C LEU A 48 7.43 2.36 6.31
N PRO A 49 7.98 3.59 6.29
CA PRO A 49 7.78 4.50 5.18
C PRO A 49 8.58 4.03 3.97
N LEU A 50 7.87 3.78 2.86
CA LEU A 50 8.45 3.39 1.59
C LEU A 50 8.43 4.58 0.65
N HIS A 51 9.57 5.23 0.49
CA HIS A 51 9.74 6.31 -0.49
C HIS A 51 9.92 5.72 -1.90
N THR A 52 9.24 6.30 -2.88
CA THR A 52 9.41 5.94 -4.29
C THR A 52 9.46 7.18 -5.15
N ASP A 53 10.53 7.29 -5.95
CA ASP A 53 10.69 8.31 -6.97
C ASP A 53 10.13 7.83 -8.32
N LEU A 54 9.12 8.55 -8.82
CA LEU A 54 8.47 8.38 -10.13
C LEU A 54 8.97 9.41 -11.16
N SER A 55 9.94 10.25 -10.82
CA SER A 55 10.51 11.23 -11.75
C SER A 55 11.09 10.55 -13.00
N GLY A 56 11.02 11.26 -14.13
CA GLY A 56 11.55 10.80 -15.42
C GLY A 56 10.66 9.79 -16.16
N ALA A 57 9.43 9.54 -15.72
CA ALA A 57 8.47 8.62 -16.34
C ALA A 57 9.04 7.21 -16.62
N PRO A 58 9.58 6.51 -15.59
CA PRO A 58 10.12 5.16 -15.75
C PRO A 58 9.11 4.18 -16.33
N SER A 59 9.63 3.17 -17.05
CA SER A 59 8.86 1.97 -17.39
C SER A 59 8.39 1.24 -16.16
N PHE A 60 7.35 0.41 -16.28
CA PHE A 60 6.88 -0.39 -15.14
C PHE A 60 7.97 -1.30 -14.58
N ARG A 61 8.84 -1.86 -15.43
CA ARG A 61 10.01 -2.62 -14.98
C ARG A 61 10.99 -1.78 -14.17
N GLN A 62 11.30 -0.57 -14.62
CA GLN A 62 12.19 0.34 -13.90
C GLN A 62 11.57 0.76 -12.56
N LEU A 63 10.28 1.08 -12.55
CA LEU A 63 9.56 1.42 -11.33
C LEU A 63 9.53 0.24 -10.35
N LEU A 64 9.27 -0.97 -10.81
CA LEU A 64 9.27 -2.16 -9.98
C LEU A 64 10.65 -2.39 -9.34
N GLN A 65 11.74 -2.12 -10.07
CA GLN A 65 13.09 -2.19 -9.54
C GLN A 65 13.32 -1.12 -8.45
N ARG A 66 12.89 0.13 -8.68
CA ARG A 66 12.97 1.20 -7.66
C ARG A 66 12.18 0.83 -6.39
N VAL A 67 10.96 0.34 -6.55
CA VAL A 67 10.11 -0.10 -5.43
C VAL A 67 10.74 -1.27 -4.67
N LYS A 68 11.35 -2.23 -5.40
CA LYS A 68 12.09 -3.34 -4.78
C LYS A 68 13.27 -2.84 -3.96
N GLU A 69 14.07 -1.93 -4.50
CA GLU A 69 15.23 -1.34 -3.81
C GLU A 69 14.80 -0.59 -2.55
N ALA A 70 13.76 0.25 -2.65
CA ALA A 70 13.20 0.97 -1.51
C ALA A 70 12.66 0.02 -0.42
N ALA A 71 11.91 -1.02 -0.82
CA ALA A 71 11.37 -2.01 0.11
C ALA A 71 12.48 -2.79 0.81
N LEU A 72 13.49 -3.27 0.08
CA LEU A 72 14.62 -4.01 0.68
C LEU A 72 15.42 -3.12 1.63
N GLY A 73 15.73 -1.88 1.24
CA GLY A 73 16.43 -0.94 2.12
C GLY A 73 15.66 -0.61 3.40
N ALA A 74 14.33 -0.51 3.31
CA ALA A 74 13.48 -0.35 4.49
C ALA A 74 13.45 -1.62 5.37
N TYR A 75 13.39 -2.82 4.76
CA TYR A 75 13.41 -4.07 5.50
C TYR A 75 14.73 -4.33 6.22
N ASP A 76 15.85 -3.92 5.65
CA ASP A 76 17.18 -4.00 6.30
C ASP A 76 17.25 -3.19 7.61
N HIS A 77 16.36 -2.19 7.77
CA HIS A 77 16.29 -1.31 8.94
C HIS A 77 14.94 -1.39 9.67
N GLN A 78 14.18 -2.47 9.47
CA GLN A 78 12.81 -2.59 10.00
C GLN A 78 12.71 -2.57 11.54
N ASP A 79 13.81 -2.81 12.23
CA ASP A 79 13.90 -2.81 13.69
C ASP A 79 13.89 -1.38 14.27
N VAL A 80 14.06 -0.35 13.45
CA VAL A 80 13.98 1.06 13.88
C VAL A 80 12.50 1.42 14.13
N PRO A 81 12.11 1.80 15.37
CA PRO A 81 10.74 2.21 15.64
C PRO A 81 10.32 3.43 14.82
N PHE A 82 9.10 3.42 14.28
CA PHE A 82 8.55 4.54 13.54
C PHE A 82 8.63 5.86 14.33
N GLU A 83 8.39 5.82 15.63
CA GLU A 83 8.45 6.99 16.52
C GLU A 83 9.84 7.62 16.55
N LYS A 84 10.90 6.80 16.48
CA LYS A 84 12.29 7.30 16.42
C LYS A 84 12.58 8.01 15.11
N LEU A 85 11.99 7.55 14.02
CA LEU A 85 12.11 8.24 12.73
C LEU A 85 11.41 9.60 12.78
N VAL A 86 10.22 9.69 13.37
CA VAL A 86 9.51 10.97 13.57
C VAL A 86 10.30 11.91 14.48
N GLU A 87 10.91 11.39 15.54
CA GLU A 87 11.72 12.15 16.49
C GLU A 87 12.96 12.77 15.83
N GLU A 88 13.62 12.03 14.93
CA GLU A 88 14.81 12.47 14.20
C GLU A 88 14.49 13.41 13.01
N LEU A 89 13.47 13.07 12.20
CA LEU A 89 13.12 13.88 11.02
C LEU A 89 12.41 15.19 11.37
N GLN A 90 11.82 15.27 12.57
CA GLN A 90 11.10 16.44 13.07
C GLN A 90 10.16 17.09 12.03
N PRO A 91 9.27 16.32 11.39
CA PRO A 91 8.35 16.88 10.41
C PRO A 91 7.42 17.92 11.05
N GLU A 92 6.89 18.83 10.23
CA GLU A 92 5.93 19.84 10.71
C GLU A 92 4.73 19.16 11.37
N ARG A 93 4.49 19.49 12.64
CA ARG A 93 3.38 18.92 13.40
C ARG A 93 2.08 19.59 12.99
N SER A 94 1.12 18.78 12.59
CA SER A 94 -0.23 19.20 12.25
C SER A 94 -1.22 18.24 12.90
N LEU A 95 -2.36 18.76 13.37
CA LEU A 95 -3.43 17.95 13.94
C LEU A 95 -4.25 17.21 12.87
N ASN A 96 -4.15 17.65 11.62
CA ASN A 96 -4.96 17.17 10.52
C ASN A 96 -4.20 16.18 9.61
N THR A 97 -2.90 15.97 9.83
CA THR A 97 -2.07 15.13 8.98
C THR A 97 -1.12 14.27 9.80
N ASN A 98 -0.95 13.02 9.37
CA ASN A 98 0.11 12.15 9.85
C ASN A 98 1.51 12.73 9.53
N PRO A 99 2.54 12.42 10.34
CA PRO A 99 3.82 13.11 10.31
C PRO A 99 4.71 12.81 9.10
N ILE A 100 4.62 11.61 8.50
CA ILE A 100 5.54 11.18 7.43
C ILE A 100 4.80 10.71 6.18
N PHE A 101 3.68 9.99 6.34
CA PHE A 101 2.89 9.49 5.21
C PHE A 101 1.41 9.55 5.53
N GLN A 102 0.61 9.87 4.51
CA GLN A 102 -0.84 10.05 4.64
C GLN A 102 -1.61 8.82 4.20
N THR A 103 -0.89 7.90 3.55
CA THR A 103 -1.44 6.72 2.91
C THR A 103 -0.70 5.46 3.34
N LEU A 104 -1.47 4.38 3.48
CA LEU A 104 -0.97 3.07 3.87
C LEU A 104 -1.20 2.03 2.76
N PHE A 105 -0.25 1.13 2.58
CA PHE A 105 -0.36 -0.06 1.75
C PHE A 105 -0.07 -1.30 2.58
N ALA A 106 -1.04 -2.20 2.66
CA ALA A 106 -0.91 -3.50 3.31
C ALA A 106 -1.23 -4.62 2.31
N LEU A 107 -0.41 -5.67 2.33
CA LEU A 107 -0.71 -6.92 1.66
C LEU A 107 -0.51 -8.07 2.62
N GLU A 108 -1.59 -8.75 2.95
CA GLU A 108 -1.59 -9.94 3.80
C GLU A 108 -1.71 -11.21 2.94
N THR A 109 -1.19 -12.33 3.45
CA THR A 109 -1.46 -13.64 2.85
C THR A 109 -2.63 -14.29 3.58
N ALA A 110 -3.59 -14.87 2.84
CA ALA A 110 -4.83 -15.42 3.39
C ALA A 110 -4.70 -16.65 4.31
N VAL A 111 -3.49 -17.02 4.75
CA VAL A 111 -3.25 -18.19 5.60
C VAL A 111 -3.60 -17.85 7.05
N ARG A 112 -4.90 -17.66 7.33
CA ARG A 112 -5.43 -17.80 8.69
C ARG A 112 -6.22 -19.11 8.75
N PRO A 113 -5.73 -20.13 9.46
CA PRO A 113 -6.52 -21.35 9.65
C PRO A 113 -7.86 -20.99 10.31
N PRO A 114 -8.96 -21.69 9.98
CA PRO A 114 -10.23 -21.47 10.64
C PRO A 114 -10.05 -21.66 12.15
N LEU A 115 -10.60 -20.73 12.92
CA LEU A 115 -10.49 -20.75 14.38
C LEU A 115 -11.24 -21.99 14.90
N GLN A 116 -10.48 -22.98 15.36
CA GLN A 116 -11.06 -24.16 16.00
C GLN A 116 -11.33 -23.82 17.46
N LEU A 117 -12.59 -23.51 17.77
CA LEU A 117 -13.06 -23.38 19.15
C LEU A 117 -13.82 -24.64 19.54
N ASN A 118 -13.51 -25.18 20.71
CA ASN A 118 -14.21 -26.36 21.24
C ASN A 118 -15.71 -26.06 21.37
N GLY A 119 -16.54 -26.86 20.68
CA GLY A 119 -18.00 -26.70 20.68
C GLY A 119 -18.55 -25.67 19.69
N VAL A 120 -17.72 -25.06 18.82
CA VAL A 120 -18.17 -24.15 17.76
C VAL A 120 -17.75 -24.72 16.41
N GLU A 121 -18.71 -25.29 15.68
CA GLU A 121 -18.49 -25.67 14.29
C GLU A 121 -18.42 -24.41 13.41
N ASN A 122 -17.36 -24.29 12.61
CA ASN A 122 -17.18 -23.18 11.65
C ASN A 122 -17.17 -21.77 12.27
N GLY A 123 -16.45 -21.58 13.38
CA GLY A 123 -16.21 -20.24 13.95
C GLY A 123 -15.62 -19.31 12.89
N ARG A 124 -16.34 -18.23 12.56
CA ARG A 124 -15.88 -17.19 11.63
C ARG A 124 -15.54 -15.93 12.42
N SER A 125 -14.42 -15.29 12.07
CA SER A 125 -14.17 -13.93 12.53
C SER A 125 -15.23 -13.03 11.91
N LEU A 126 -15.95 -12.28 12.74
CA LEU A 126 -16.75 -11.17 12.25
C LEU A 126 -15.81 -9.99 12.05
N GLU A 127 -15.72 -9.48 10.83
CA GLU A 127 -15.08 -8.19 10.62
C GLU A 127 -15.95 -7.11 11.26
N VAL A 128 -15.40 -6.45 12.28
CA VAL A 128 -16.03 -5.30 12.91
C VAL A 128 -15.44 -4.08 12.23
N ASP A 129 -16.29 -3.36 11.50
CA ASP A 129 -15.95 -2.02 11.04
C ASP A 129 -16.02 -1.06 12.22
N PHE A 130 -14.86 -0.56 12.65
CA PHE A 130 -14.77 0.40 13.74
C PHE A 130 -15.11 1.83 13.32
N GLY A 131 -15.46 2.06 12.04
CA GLY A 131 -15.87 3.36 11.52
C GLY A 131 -14.78 4.45 11.59
N ALA A 132 -13.53 4.05 11.72
CA ALA A 132 -12.40 4.94 11.92
C ALA A 132 -11.19 4.52 11.08
N THR A 133 -10.60 5.47 10.37
CA THR A 133 -9.30 5.32 9.71
C THR A 133 -8.29 6.26 10.36
N LYS A 134 -7.04 5.81 10.45
CA LYS A 134 -5.91 6.63 10.92
C LYS A 134 -5.20 7.37 9.79
N PHE A 135 -5.51 7.00 8.55
CA PHE A 135 -4.88 7.52 7.33
C PHE A 135 -5.94 8.06 6.40
N ASP A 136 -5.58 9.03 5.56
CA ASP A 136 -6.50 9.61 4.58
C ASP A 136 -6.99 8.53 3.62
N LEU A 137 -6.08 7.65 3.20
CA LEU A 137 -6.35 6.53 2.30
C LEU A 137 -5.45 5.33 2.59
N SER A 138 -6.04 4.16 2.79
CA SER A 138 -5.32 2.89 2.91
C SER A 138 -5.79 1.90 1.86
N LEU A 139 -4.85 1.21 1.21
CA LEU A 139 -5.13 0.06 0.36
C LEU A 139 -4.74 -1.21 1.11
N SER A 140 -5.73 -2.06 1.40
CA SER A 140 -5.53 -3.37 2.01
C SER A 140 -5.78 -4.45 0.96
N LEU A 141 -4.80 -5.30 0.72
CA LEU A 141 -4.88 -6.44 -0.19
C LEU A 141 -4.66 -7.74 0.59
N THR A 142 -5.33 -8.79 0.16
CA THR A 142 -5.17 -10.14 0.65
C THR A 142 -4.87 -11.05 -0.54
N ASP A 143 -3.73 -11.75 -0.47
CA ASP A 143 -3.36 -12.77 -1.44
C ASP A 143 -4.08 -14.07 -1.13
N GLN A 144 -5.07 -14.40 -1.96
CA GLN A 144 -5.88 -15.61 -1.89
C GLN A 144 -5.50 -16.58 -3.03
N LYS A 145 -5.96 -17.83 -2.94
CA LYS A 145 -5.65 -18.85 -3.96
C LYS A 145 -6.04 -18.43 -5.38
N ASP A 146 -7.13 -17.68 -5.51
CA ASP A 146 -7.70 -17.28 -6.81
C ASP A 146 -7.30 -15.85 -7.23
N GLY A 147 -6.40 -15.19 -6.47
CA GLY A 147 -5.88 -13.87 -6.78
C GLY A 147 -5.90 -12.90 -5.60
N LEU A 148 -5.68 -11.62 -5.90
CA LEU A 148 -5.70 -10.55 -4.92
C LEU A 148 -7.12 -10.04 -4.73
N VAL A 149 -7.59 -10.01 -3.48
CA VAL A 149 -8.83 -9.36 -3.07
C VAL A 149 -8.47 -8.23 -2.12
N GLY A 150 -9.17 -7.11 -2.16
CA GLY A 150 -8.89 -6.02 -1.23
C GLY A 150 -9.88 -4.88 -1.27
N SER A 151 -9.60 -3.87 -0.46
CA SER A 151 -10.47 -2.73 -0.23
C SER A 151 -9.66 -1.45 -0.02
N PHE A 152 -10.29 -0.33 -0.35
CA PHE A 152 -9.85 0.98 0.10
C PHE A 152 -10.57 1.33 1.41
N ILE A 153 -9.78 1.74 2.40
CA ILE A 153 -10.26 2.29 3.67
C ILE A 153 -9.87 3.76 3.65
N TYR A 154 -10.83 4.66 3.84
CA TYR A 154 -10.62 6.08 3.57
C TYR A 154 -11.37 6.98 4.55
N ASN A 155 -10.90 8.22 4.66
CA ASN A 155 -11.55 9.24 5.46
C ASN A 155 -12.74 9.84 4.67
N ILE A 156 -13.94 9.68 5.20
CA ILE A 156 -15.18 10.14 4.54
C ILE A 156 -15.28 11.67 4.45
N ASP A 157 -14.54 12.41 5.28
CA ASP A 157 -14.47 13.87 5.20
C ASP A 157 -13.62 14.33 4.01
N LEU A 158 -12.77 13.44 3.47
CA LEU A 158 -11.85 13.71 2.37
C LEU A 158 -12.30 13.10 1.04
N PHE A 159 -13.05 12.00 1.07
CA PHE A 159 -13.41 11.27 -0.14
C PHE A 159 -14.87 10.81 -0.17
N GLU A 160 -15.46 10.94 -1.36
CA GLU A 160 -16.76 10.38 -1.70
C GLU A 160 -16.64 8.91 -2.15
N PRO A 161 -17.62 8.04 -1.83
CA PRO A 161 -17.62 6.64 -2.26
C PRO A 161 -17.43 6.44 -3.77
N GLU A 162 -18.01 7.31 -4.60
CA GLU A 162 -17.93 7.27 -6.06
C GLU A 162 -16.50 7.55 -6.55
N THR A 163 -15.76 8.40 -5.82
CA THR A 163 -14.35 8.67 -6.10
C THR A 163 -13.51 7.44 -5.83
N LEU A 164 -13.75 6.73 -4.72
CA LEU A 164 -13.02 5.51 -4.40
C LEU A 164 -13.37 4.35 -5.32
N ALA A 165 -14.63 4.19 -5.71
CA ALA A 165 -15.04 3.18 -6.68
C ALA A 165 -14.29 3.35 -8.02
N ARG A 166 -14.15 4.61 -8.46
CA ARG A 166 -13.38 4.95 -9.67
C ARG A 166 -11.88 4.74 -9.46
N MET A 167 -11.32 5.09 -8.30
CA MET A 167 -9.93 4.79 -7.97
C MET A 167 -9.63 3.29 -7.99
N ALA A 168 -10.55 2.46 -7.49
CA ALA A 168 -10.45 1.01 -7.54
C ALA A 168 -10.45 0.49 -8.98
N GLY A 169 -11.34 0.98 -9.83
CA GLY A 169 -11.33 0.66 -11.26
C GLY A 169 -10.01 1.06 -11.94
N HIS A 170 -9.52 2.27 -11.68
CA HIS A 170 -8.22 2.73 -12.20
C HIS A 170 -7.06 1.86 -11.71
N PHE A 171 -7.08 1.41 -10.46
CA PHE A 171 -6.06 0.52 -9.90
C PHE A 171 -6.05 -0.84 -10.61
N GLN A 172 -7.23 -1.44 -10.83
CA GLN A 172 -7.36 -2.69 -11.59
C GLN A 172 -6.85 -2.54 -13.02
N THR A 173 -7.22 -1.45 -13.70
CA THR A 173 -6.73 -1.16 -15.06
C THR A 173 -5.22 -0.99 -15.11
N LEU A 174 -4.63 -0.31 -14.13
CA LEU A 174 -3.18 -0.15 -14.02
C LEU A 174 -2.49 -1.51 -13.85
N LEU A 175 -2.99 -2.37 -12.96
CA LEU A 175 -2.46 -3.72 -12.77
C LEU A 175 -2.51 -4.54 -14.07
N ALA A 176 -3.65 -4.52 -14.77
CA ALA A 176 -3.79 -5.22 -16.05
C ALA A 176 -2.80 -4.69 -17.11
N ALA A 177 -2.65 -3.38 -17.21
CA ALA A 177 -1.71 -2.74 -18.15
C ALA A 177 -0.24 -3.08 -17.82
N MET A 178 0.13 -3.10 -16.54
CA MET A 178 1.48 -3.46 -16.08
C MET A 178 1.85 -4.89 -16.44
N VAL A 179 0.89 -5.82 -16.32
CA VAL A 179 1.09 -7.23 -16.69
C VAL A 179 1.17 -7.40 -18.21
N ALA A 180 0.33 -6.69 -18.96
CA ALA A 180 0.30 -6.78 -20.42
C ALA A 180 1.53 -6.17 -21.08
N ASN A 181 2.03 -5.03 -20.60
CA ASN A 181 3.11 -4.26 -21.22
C ASN A 181 4.15 -3.77 -20.18
N PRO A 182 4.96 -4.67 -19.58
CA PRO A 182 5.86 -4.32 -18.47
C PRO A 182 6.97 -3.33 -18.85
N ASP A 183 7.27 -3.17 -20.14
CA ASP A 183 8.31 -2.27 -20.63
C ASP A 183 7.77 -0.87 -21.02
N GLN A 184 6.45 -0.65 -20.94
CA GLN A 184 5.83 0.64 -21.22
C GLN A 184 6.06 1.65 -20.07
N SER A 185 6.42 2.88 -20.43
CA SER A 185 6.48 4.03 -19.50
C SER A 185 5.09 4.44 -19.04
N HIS A 186 4.98 4.81 -17.76
CA HIS A 186 3.75 5.43 -17.28
C HIS A 186 3.62 6.86 -17.87
N CYS A 187 2.52 7.12 -18.57
CA CYS A 187 2.30 8.38 -19.29
C CYS A 187 2.25 9.60 -18.33
N ARG A 188 3.04 10.63 -18.63
CA ARG A 188 3.05 11.93 -17.92
C ARG A 188 1.81 12.72 -18.28
N LYS A 189 1.11 13.32 -17.30
CA LYS A 189 -0.08 14.17 -17.52
C LYS A 189 0.17 15.42 -18.40
N ALA A 190 1.42 15.72 -18.77
CA ALA A 190 1.82 16.96 -19.45
C ALA A 190 1.82 16.93 -20.99
N SER A 191 1.37 15.86 -21.66
CA SER A 191 1.18 15.89 -23.13
C SER A 191 -0.01 15.04 -23.60
N PRO A 192 -1.09 15.66 -24.09
CA PRO A 192 -2.30 14.96 -24.55
C PRO A 192 -2.13 14.22 -25.88
N ALA A 193 -1.00 14.36 -26.59
CA ALA A 193 -0.83 13.80 -27.93
C ALA A 193 -0.50 12.30 -27.98
N ASN A 194 0.02 11.70 -26.89
CA ASN A 194 0.53 10.32 -26.90
C ASN A 194 -0.21 9.36 -25.96
N CYS A 195 -1.31 9.79 -25.33
CA CYS A 195 -1.93 9.03 -24.23
C CYS A 195 -3.24 8.30 -24.64
N THR A 196 -3.63 8.33 -25.93
CA THR A 196 -4.97 7.93 -26.39
C THR A 196 -5.16 6.44 -26.71
N SER A 197 -4.26 5.52 -26.31
CA SER A 197 -4.39 4.10 -26.69
C SER A 197 -4.31 3.08 -25.56
N ALA A 198 -4.38 3.50 -24.30
CA ALA A 198 -4.55 2.55 -23.20
C ALA A 198 -5.67 3.07 -22.31
N VAL A 199 -6.67 2.22 -22.08
CA VAL A 199 -7.91 2.47 -21.31
C VAL A 199 -9.08 3.00 -22.16
N THR A 200 -9.62 2.09 -22.99
CA THR A 200 -11.07 1.85 -22.97
C THR A 200 -11.30 0.57 -22.19
#